data_AF-A0A1G8HKR7-F1
#
_entry.id   AF-A0A1G8HKR7-F1
#
_cell.length_a   1.000
_cell.length_b   1.000
_cell.length_c   1.000
_cell.angle_alpha   90.00
_cell.angle_beta   90.00
_cell.angle_gamma   90.00
#
_symmetry.space_group_name_H-M   'P 1'
#
loop_
_entity.id
_entity.type
_entity.pdbx_description
1 polymer ?
#
loop_
_entity_poly.entity_id
_entity_poly.type
_entity_poly.pdbx_seq_one_letter_code
_entity_poly.pdbx_strand_id
1 'polypeptide(L)'
;MAVKTQGSQLFALMPIITNPGTFQVLEIDCISNFNGGGNPADQIVVECLNKTTREYLKGMRTPGQATFTVDADPRVASHIRLQQAAESDDPMYDEIRWALGWADGMGIVPTVGAADGLASVSITAGGSGYTSPPTVAFTGGGGTGAAGTAIISAGKVVGVNITNPGSGYTSAPTVAFTGGTGTGAAATTSLGDPADFVLPPTRTWFVFDGYVADFPFDFQNNSTVKTSAAIQRSGPGAWVRKAV
;
A
#
# COMPACT_ATOMS: atom_id res chain seq x y z
N MET A 1 -14.16 -16.43 -6.92
CA MET A 1 -13.45 -17.71 -6.67
C MET A 1 -12.50 -17.50 -5.50
N ALA A 2 -12.25 -18.53 -4.68
CA ALA A 2 -11.27 -18.44 -3.60
C ALA A 2 -9.85 -18.28 -4.17
N VAL A 3 -9.02 -17.43 -3.56
CA VAL A 3 -7.63 -17.20 -3.95
C VAL A 3 -6.73 -18.13 -3.14
N LYS A 4 -5.75 -18.76 -3.78
CA LYS A 4 -4.77 -19.63 -3.10
C LYS A 4 -3.82 -18.78 -2.24
N THR A 5 -3.25 -19.38 -1.20
CA THR A 5 -2.26 -18.70 -0.34
C THR A 5 -0.85 -18.77 -0.92
N GLN A 6 -0.54 -19.80 -1.71
CA GLN A 6 0.77 -19.96 -2.33
C GLN A 6 1.00 -18.90 -3.43
N GLY A 7 2.06 -18.10 -3.27
CA GLY A 7 2.36 -16.96 -4.15
C GLY A 7 2.04 -15.59 -3.52
N SER A 8 1.47 -15.55 -2.31
CA SER A 8 1.35 -14.32 -1.54
C SER A 8 2.71 -13.84 -1.04
N GLN A 9 2.93 -12.52 -1.06
CA GLN A 9 4.19 -11.88 -0.66
C GLN A 9 3.90 -10.71 0.29
N LEU A 10 4.74 -10.54 1.30
CA LEU A 10 4.64 -9.43 2.26
C LEU A 10 5.75 -8.43 1.99
N PHE A 11 5.40 -7.16 1.94
CA PHE A 11 6.31 -6.05 1.72
C PHE A 11 6.18 -5.05 2.86
N ALA A 12 7.31 -4.48 3.26
CA ALA A 12 7.40 -3.40 4.22
C ALA A 12 8.09 -2.20 3.57
N LEU A 13 7.55 -1.01 3.80
CA LEU A 13 8.18 0.24 3.39
C LEU A 13 9.06 0.70 4.54
N MET A 14 10.37 0.50 4.39
CA MET A 14 11.34 0.78 5.44
C MET A 14 12.33 1.85 5.01
N PRO A 15 12.82 2.67 5.93
CA PRO A 15 13.88 3.62 5.63
C PRO A 15 15.22 2.93 5.33
N ILE A 16 16.04 3.57 4.51
CA ILE A 16 17.38 3.08 4.19
C ILE A 16 18.34 3.47 5.32
N ILE A 17 19.16 2.53 5.83
CA ILE A 17 20.14 2.80 6.93
C ILE A 17 21.10 3.95 6.56
N THR A 18 21.51 4.05 5.30
CA THR A 18 22.46 5.08 4.85
C THR A 18 21.83 6.45 4.60
N ASN A 19 20.50 6.51 4.43
CA ASN A 19 19.76 7.75 4.28
C ASN A 19 18.34 7.60 4.87
N PRO A 20 18.13 8.00 6.13
CA PRO A 20 16.84 7.84 6.80
C PRO A 20 15.69 8.64 6.13
N GLY A 21 16.01 9.65 5.32
CA GLY A 21 14.98 10.40 4.56
C GLY A 21 14.45 9.70 3.32
N THR A 22 14.92 8.49 3.00
CA THR A 22 14.47 7.73 1.82
C THR A 22 13.94 6.37 2.24
N PHE A 23 12.72 6.06 1.79
CA PHE A 23 12.11 4.76 1.98
C PHE A 23 12.45 3.82 0.83
N GLN A 24 12.58 2.53 1.15
CA GLN A 24 12.76 1.45 0.21
C GLN A 24 11.70 0.37 0.47
N VAL A 25 11.23 -0.27 -0.61
CA VAL A 25 10.40 -1.46 -0.49
C VAL A 25 11.29 -2.64 -0.15
N LEU A 26 11.01 -3.28 0.97
CA LEU A 26 11.66 -4.50 1.43
C LEU A 26 10.67 -5.65 1.34
N GLU A 27 10.97 -6.66 0.53
CA GLU A 27 10.23 -7.92 0.53
C GLU A 27 10.65 -8.78 1.72
N ILE A 28 9.67 -9.29 2.46
CA ILE A 28 9.92 -10.25 3.53
C ILE A 28 9.94 -11.64 2.93
N ASP A 29 11.15 -12.18 2.80
CA ASP A 29 11.37 -13.52 2.25
C ASP A 29 10.79 -14.62 3.14
N CYS A 30 10.34 -15.70 2.51
CA CYS A 30 9.97 -16.97 3.13
C CYS A 30 8.97 -16.86 4.32
N ILE A 31 7.92 -16.04 4.18
CA ILE A 31 6.78 -16.07 5.10
C ILE A 31 6.01 -17.39 4.97
N SER A 32 5.69 -18.00 6.11
CA SER A 32 4.97 -19.29 6.17
C SER A 32 3.50 -19.12 6.56
N ASN A 33 3.16 -18.03 7.24
CA ASN A 33 1.80 -17.64 7.56
C ASN A 33 1.71 -16.11 7.69
N PHE A 34 0.48 -15.60 7.69
CA PHE A 34 0.19 -14.22 8.02
C PHE A 34 -1.20 -14.11 8.64
N ASN A 35 -1.31 -13.40 9.76
CA ASN A 35 -2.55 -13.00 10.38
C ASN A 35 -2.57 -11.48 10.47
N GLY A 36 -3.50 -10.82 9.78
CA GLY A 36 -3.57 -9.36 9.74
C GLY A 36 -4.08 -8.71 11.02
N GLY A 37 -4.49 -9.48 12.04
CA GLY A 37 -5.05 -8.96 13.28
C GLY A 37 -6.45 -8.39 13.11
N GLY A 38 -7.27 -8.54 14.15
CA GLY A 38 -8.58 -7.88 14.21
C GLY A 38 -8.44 -6.37 14.38
N ASN A 39 -9.55 -5.65 14.26
CA ASN A 39 -9.63 -4.26 14.70
C ASN A 39 -10.99 -4.02 15.38
N PRO A 40 -11.30 -4.71 16.50
CA PRO A 40 -12.60 -4.57 17.16
C PRO A 40 -12.84 -3.12 17.61
N ALA A 41 -14.11 -2.71 17.63
CA ALA A 41 -14.49 -1.43 18.20
C ALA A 41 -14.78 -1.62 19.68
N ASP A 42 -14.28 -0.72 20.52
CA ASP A 42 -14.58 -0.71 21.94
C ASP A 42 -16.08 -0.44 22.15
N GLN A 43 -16.62 -0.94 23.25
CA GLN A 43 -18.02 -0.74 23.62
C GLN A 43 -18.11 0.42 24.61
N ILE A 44 -18.84 1.47 24.25
CA ILE A 44 -19.16 2.56 25.17
C ILE A 44 -20.53 2.27 25.78
N VAL A 45 -20.55 2.06 27.09
CA VAL A 45 -21.77 1.86 27.86
C VAL A 45 -22.51 3.21 27.98
N VAL A 46 -23.76 3.26 27.54
CA VAL A 46 -24.57 4.51 27.58
C VAL A 46 -25.78 4.41 28.52
N GLU A 47 -25.73 3.47 29.44
CA GLU A 47 -26.81 3.22 30.39
C GLU A 47 -26.86 4.26 31.50
N CYS A 48 -28.07 4.72 31.82
CA CYS A 48 -28.34 5.38 33.09
C CYS A 48 -28.49 4.32 34.20
N LEU A 49 -28.20 4.68 35.45
CA LEU A 49 -28.25 3.80 36.65
C LEU A 49 -29.59 3.06 36.89
N ASN A 50 -30.66 3.41 36.17
CA ASN A 50 -31.98 2.79 36.29
C ASN A 50 -32.25 1.68 35.25
N LYS A 51 -31.33 1.42 34.33
CA LYS A 51 -31.46 0.37 33.32
C LYS A 51 -30.97 -0.97 33.88
N THR A 52 -31.72 -2.03 33.62
CA THR A 52 -31.38 -3.42 34.03
C THR A 52 -30.83 -4.27 32.88
N THR A 53 -30.75 -3.70 31.68
CA THR A 53 -30.24 -4.35 30.46
C THR A 53 -29.20 -3.45 29.82
N ARG A 54 -28.18 -4.08 29.21
CA ARG A 54 -27.04 -3.33 28.70
C ARG A 54 -27.28 -2.77 27.29
N GLU A 55 -26.95 -1.50 27.09
CA GLU A 55 -27.05 -0.77 25.82
C GLU A 55 -25.68 -0.15 25.49
N TYR A 56 -25.22 -0.35 24.26
CA TYR A 56 -23.86 0.00 23.85
C TYR A 56 -23.83 0.90 22.60
N LEU A 57 -22.97 1.92 22.62
CA LEU A 57 -22.53 2.62 21.42
C LEU A 57 -21.16 2.12 20.97
N LYS A 58 -20.90 2.23 19.67
CA LYS A 58 -19.61 1.87 19.08
C LYS A 58 -18.56 2.93 19.39
N GLY A 59 -17.53 2.55 20.14
CA GLY A 59 -16.40 3.39 20.50
C GLY A 59 -15.26 3.38 19.48
N MET A 60 -14.10 3.88 19.91
CA MET A 60 -12.88 3.87 19.11
C MET A 60 -12.46 2.43 18.79
N ARG A 61 -11.80 2.23 17.65
CA ARG A 61 -11.30 0.91 17.29
C ARG A 61 -9.91 0.72 17.85
N THR A 62 -9.69 -0.46 18.42
CA THR A 62 -8.40 -0.88 18.96
C THR A 62 -7.76 -1.82 17.94
N PRO A 63 -6.71 -1.35 17.22
CA PRO A 63 -6.00 -2.22 16.29
C PRO A 63 -5.40 -3.40 17.04
N GLY A 64 -5.66 -4.61 16.55
CA GLY A 64 -4.98 -5.81 17.03
C GLY A 64 -3.61 -5.97 16.39
N GLN A 65 -2.78 -6.82 16.98
CA GLN A 65 -1.49 -7.18 16.43
C GLN A 65 -1.66 -8.03 15.17
N ALA A 66 -0.91 -7.70 14.11
CA ALA A 66 -0.66 -8.62 13.02
C ALA A 66 0.53 -9.51 13.37
N THR A 67 0.47 -10.78 12.98
CA THR A 67 1.57 -11.72 13.24
C THR A 67 1.89 -12.50 11.98
N PHE A 68 3.17 -12.83 11.81
CA PHE A 68 3.62 -13.68 10.72
C PHE A 68 4.81 -14.51 11.18
N THR A 69 5.01 -15.68 10.55
CA THR A 69 6.13 -16.57 10.87
C THR A 69 7.08 -16.69 9.70
N VAL A 70 8.37 -16.51 9.96
CA VAL A 70 9.48 -16.69 9.01
C VAL A 70 10.47 -17.73 9.50
N ASP A 71 11.20 -18.31 8.55
CA ASP A 71 12.43 -19.04 8.81
C ASP A 71 13.57 -18.02 8.91
N ALA A 72 13.98 -17.69 10.14
CA ALA A 72 14.97 -16.66 10.39
C ALA A 72 16.34 -17.09 9.85
N ASP A 73 16.82 -16.35 8.85
CA ASP A 73 18.13 -16.54 8.21
C ASP A 73 18.94 -15.23 8.24
N PRO A 74 20.13 -15.20 8.86
CA PRO A 74 20.98 -14.01 8.93
C PRO A 74 21.62 -13.61 7.60
N ARG A 75 21.52 -14.42 6.54
CA ARG A 75 22.01 -14.06 5.20
C ARG A 75 21.00 -13.21 4.43
N VAL A 76 19.76 -13.19 4.89
CA VAL A 76 18.67 -12.46 4.26
C VAL A 76 18.58 -11.08 4.91
N ALA A 77 18.75 -10.04 4.08
CA ALA A 77 18.73 -8.66 4.56
C ALA A 77 17.39 -8.29 5.22
N SER A 78 16.26 -8.85 4.77
CA SER A 78 14.94 -8.54 5.33
C SER A 78 14.81 -8.97 6.79
N HIS A 79 15.32 -10.15 7.15
CA HIS A 79 15.27 -10.65 8.52
C HIS A 79 16.13 -9.79 9.46
N ILE A 80 17.33 -9.39 9.02
CA ILE A 80 18.17 -8.49 9.80
C ILE A 80 17.48 -7.13 9.99
N ARG A 81 16.87 -6.59 8.93
CA ARG A 81 16.15 -5.31 9.00
C ARG A 81 14.95 -5.37 9.94
N LEU A 82 14.21 -6.47 9.94
CA LEU A 82 13.09 -6.67 10.85
C LEU A 82 13.54 -6.75 12.31
N GLN A 83 14.60 -7.50 12.60
CA GLN A 83 15.17 -7.54 13.95
C GLN A 83 15.65 -6.14 14.37
N GLN A 84 16.35 -5.42 13.49
CA GLN A 84 16.83 -4.07 13.79
C GLN A 84 15.68 -3.11 14.08
N ALA A 85 14.61 -3.17 13.30
CA ALA A 85 13.42 -2.34 13.50
C ALA A 85 12.70 -2.69 14.82
N ALA A 86 12.71 -3.95 15.26
CA ALA A 86 12.14 -4.37 16.54
C ALA A 86 12.94 -3.87 17.76
N GLU A 87 14.27 -3.75 17.63
CA GLU A 87 15.16 -3.34 18.71
C GLU A 87 15.46 -1.83 18.73
N SER A 88 15.07 -1.09 17.70
CA SER A 88 15.37 0.34 17.58
C SER A 88 14.30 1.20 18.25
N ASP A 89 14.73 2.16 19.08
CA ASP A 89 13.88 3.23 19.62
C ASP A 89 13.79 4.46 18.68
N ASP A 90 14.20 4.33 17.42
CA ASP A 90 14.15 5.44 16.45
C ASP A 90 12.71 5.63 15.95
N PRO A 91 12.11 6.83 16.11
CA PRO A 91 10.72 7.10 15.74
C PRO A 91 10.43 6.87 14.26
N MET A 92 11.47 6.79 13.42
CA MET A 92 11.31 6.43 12.01
C MET A 92 10.76 5.01 11.80
N TYR A 93 10.89 4.11 12.77
CA TYR A 93 10.33 2.74 12.72
C TYR A 93 8.94 2.62 13.35
N ASP A 94 8.39 3.69 13.94
CA ASP A 94 7.06 3.69 14.56
C ASP A 94 5.93 3.63 13.51
N GLU A 95 6.19 4.12 12.29
CA GLU A 95 5.22 4.25 11.19
C GLU A 95 5.64 3.47 9.93
N ILE A 96 5.96 2.18 10.09
CA ILE A 96 6.22 1.31 8.93
C ILE A 96 4.90 1.00 8.22
N ARG A 97 4.86 1.24 6.91
CA ARG A 97 3.73 0.82 6.07
C ARG A 97 3.94 -0.59 5.56
N TRP A 98 2.88 -1.38 5.54
CA TRP A 98 2.91 -2.78 5.13
C TRP A 98 1.95 -3.03 3.97
N ALA A 99 2.36 -3.91 3.07
CA ALA A 99 1.53 -4.37 1.96
C ALA A 99 1.67 -5.88 1.79
N LEU A 100 0.56 -6.60 1.94
CA LEU A 100 0.45 -8.02 1.63
C LEU A 100 -0.22 -8.17 0.26
N GLY A 101 0.53 -8.66 -0.73
CA GLY A 101 0.02 -9.00 -2.04
C GLY A 101 -0.52 -10.43 -2.07
N TRP A 102 -1.73 -10.63 -2.61
CA TRP A 102 -2.38 -11.95 -2.71
C TRP A 102 -1.85 -12.74 -3.91
N ALA A 103 -2.08 -14.05 -3.98
CA ALA A 103 -1.58 -14.88 -5.09
C ALA A 103 -2.27 -14.63 -6.45
N ASP A 104 -3.20 -13.68 -6.55
CA ASP A 104 -3.94 -13.34 -7.78
C ASP A 104 -3.15 -12.46 -8.79
N GLY A 105 -1.88 -12.19 -8.47
CA GLY A 105 -0.87 -11.59 -9.33
C GLY A 105 0.53 -11.82 -8.73
N MET A 106 1.19 -12.92 -9.10
CA MET A 106 2.51 -13.30 -8.58
C MET A 106 3.65 -12.53 -9.26
N GLY A 107 4.77 -12.34 -8.54
CA GLY A 107 5.99 -11.74 -9.11
C GLY A 107 5.90 -10.24 -9.34
N ILE A 108 4.92 -9.58 -8.73
CA ILE A 108 4.68 -8.14 -8.85
C ILE A 108 5.04 -7.51 -7.52
N VAL A 109 6.11 -6.71 -7.54
CA VAL A 109 6.64 -5.97 -6.40
C VAL A 109 6.05 -4.56 -6.42
N PRO A 110 5.52 -4.04 -5.28
CA PRO A 110 5.08 -2.65 -5.21
C PRO A 110 6.30 -1.73 -5.26
N THR A 111 6.13 -0.51 -5.75
CA THR A 111 7.21 0.48 -5.80
C THR A 111 6.94 1.58 -4.77
N VAL A 112 7.99 2.30 -4.36
CA VAL A 112 7.81 3.53 -3.58
C VAL A 112 7.13 4.60 -4.44
N GLY A 113 6.34 5.47 -3.82
CA GLY A 113 5.87 6.69 -4.48
C GLY A 113 7.04 7.49 -5.04
N ALA A 114 6.88 8.00 -6.27
CA ALA A 114 7.83 8.95 -6.81
C ALA A 114 7.80 10.21 -5.92
N ALA A 115 8.91 10.52 -5.25
CA ALA A 115 9.07 11.76 -4.52
C ALA A 115 8.74 12.93 -5.46
N ASP A 116 7.68 13.68 -5.13
CA ASP A 116 7.21 14.82 -5.91
C ASP A 116 6.82 14.47 -7.37
N GLY A 117 6.41 13.23 -7.64
CA GLY A 117 5.97 12.76 -8.97
C GLY A 117 4.49 12.37 -8.99
N LEU A 118 3.94 12.08 -10.18
CA LEU A 118 2.58 11.52 -10.31
C LEU A 118 2.53 10.04 -9.90
N ALA A 119 1.62 9.68 -8.98
CA ALA A 119 1.36 8.29 -8.62
C ALA A 119 0.24 7.66 -9.44
N SER A 120 -0.85 8.39 -9.69
CA SER A 120 -1.98 7.85 -10.44
C SER A 120 -2.73 8.93 -11.21
N VAL A 121 -3.44 8.49 -12.25
CA VAL A 121 -4.40 9.30 -12.99
C VAL A 121 -5.75 8.59 -12.96
N SER A 122 -6.75 9.22 -12.36
CA SER A 122 -8.11 8.70 -12.26
C SER A 122 -9.03 9.43 -13.24
N ILE A 123 -9.69 8.69 -14.12
CA ILE A 123 -10.63 9.27 -15.08
C ILE A 123 -11.94 9.61 -14.36
N THR A 124 -12.31 10.89 -14.35
CA THR A 124 -13.59 11.36 -13.78
C THR A 124 -14.69 11.43 -14.84
N ALA A 125 -14.33 11.63 -16.10
CA ALA A 125 -15.22 11.48 -17.24
C ALA A 125 -14.45 10.87 -18.42
N GLY A 126 -14.89 9.74 -18.96
CA GLY A 126 -14.23 9.11 -20.11
C GLY A 126 -14.50 9.79 -21.45
N GLY A 127 -15.42 10.77 -21.48
CA GLY A 127 -15.88 11.45 -22.69
C GLY A 127 -16.55 10.50 -23.69
N SER A 128 -16.60 10.93 -24.96
CA SER A 128 -17.17 10.15 -26.06
C SER A 128 -16.51 10.48 -27.41
N GLY A 129 -16.61 9.56 -28.37
CA GLY A 129 -16.15 9.76 -29.75
C GLY A 129 -14.66 9.53 -29.98
N TYR A 130 -13.94 8.94 -29.01
CA TYR A 130 -12.52 8.68 -29.16
C TYR A 130 -12.26 7.47 -30.05
N THR A 131 -11.78 7.72 -31.28
CA THR A 131 -11.41 6.66 -32.26
C THR A 131 -9.90 6.44 -32.34
N SER A 132 -9.11 7.33 -31.76
CA SER A 132 -7.66 7.23 -31.61
C SER A 132 -7.24 7.79 -30.25
N PRO A 133 -6.19 7.25 -29.59
CA PRO A 133 -5.73 7.71 -28.28
C PRO A 133 -5.47 9.22 -28.27
N PRO A 134 -6.13 10.01 -27.40
CA PRO A 134 -5.81 11.43 -27.26
C PRO A 134 -4.42 11.59 -26.62
N THR A 135 -3.77 12.71 -26.94
CA THR A 135 -2.56 13.16 -26.25
C THR A 135 -2.93 13.62 -24.84
N VAL A 136 -2.21 13.09 -23.85
CA VAL A 136 -2.37 13.46 -22.44
C VAL A 136 -1.34 14.53 -22.11
N ALA A 137 -1.81 15.71 -21.69
CA ALA A 137 -0.97 16.80 -21.23
C ALA A 137 -1.20 17.04 -19.73
N PHE A 138 -0.11 17.17 -18.98
CA PHE A 138 -0.13 17.51 -17.56
C PHE A 138 0.35 18.95 -17.40
N THR A 139 -0.47 19.81 -16.79
CA THR A 139 -0.15 21.23 -16.59
C THR A 139 -0.41 21.68 -15.16
N GLY A 140 0.35 22.66 -14.67
CA GLY A 140 0.28 23.13 -13.28
C GLY A 140 0.99 22.20 -12.30
N GLY A 141 0.67 22.32 -11.01
CA GLY A 141 1.23 21.46 -9.97
C GLY A 141 2.64 21.80 -9.49
N GLY A 142 3.32 22.77 -10.12
CA GLY A 142 4.67 23.21 -9.76
C GLY A 142 5.82 22.33 -10.27
N GLY A 143 5.52 21.11 -10.75
CA GLY A 143 6.49 20.15 -11.27
C GLY A 143 6.62 20.13 -12.80
N THR A 144 7.50 19.26 -13.29
CA THR A 144 7.74 19.08 -14.74
C THR A 144 7.98 17.62 -15.11
N GLY A 145 7.84 17.30 -16.40
CA GLY A 145 8.27 16.01 -16.97
C GLY A 145 7.25 14.87 -16.89
N ALA A 146 6.04 15.09 -16.35
CA ALA A 146 5.00 14.07 -16.39
C ALA A 146 4.58 13.75 -17.84
N ALA A 147 4.52 12.47 -18.16
CA ALA A 147 4.08 11.95 -19.45
C ALA A 147 3.25 10.67 -19.26
N GLY A 148 2.27 10.47 -20.14
CA GLY A 148 1.41 9.30 -20.11
C GLY A 148 0.67 9.10 -21.43
N THR A 149 0.14 7.91 -21.62
CA THR A 149 -0.61 7.51 -22.82
C THR A 149 -2.04 7.16 -22.42
N ALA A 150 -3.03 7.70 -23.14
CA ALA A 150 -4.42 7.41 -22.86
C ALA A 150 -4.80 6.00 -23.37
N ILE A 151 -5.56 5.27 -22.56
CA ILE A 151 -6.14 3.97 -22.90
C ILE A 151 -7.60 4.20 -23.28
N ILE A 152 -7.98 3.78 -24.48
CA ILE A 152 -9.36 3.87 -24.96
C ILE A 152 -10.00 2.48 -24.92
N SER A 153 -11.26 2.44 -24.51
CA SER A 153 -12.14 1.30 -24.75
C SER A 153 -13.55 1.79 -25.10
N ALA A 154 -14.19 1.15 -26.07
CA ALA A 154 -15.54 1.47 -26.53
C ALA A 154 -15.82 2.96 -26.82
N GLY A 155 -14.84 3.66 -27.41
CA GLY A 155 -14.98 5.08 -27.79
C GLY A 155 -14.80 6.09 -26.64
N LYS A 156 -14.30 5.65 -25.47
CA LYS A 156 -14.08 6.46 -24.27
C LYS A 156 -12.67 6.26 -23.73
N VAL A 157 -12.12 7.29 -23.08
CA VAL A 157 -10.91 7.16 -22.28
C VAL A 157 -11.25 6.38 -21.01
N VAL A 158 -10.64 5.22 -20.82
CA VAL A 158 -10.86 4.36 -19.64
C VAL A 158 -9.70 4.39 -18.66
N GLY A 159 -8.54 4.91 -19.07
CA GLY A 159 -7.38 5.06 -18.20
C GLY A 159 -6.28 5.89 -18.85
N VAL A 160 -5.25 6.19 -18.07
CA VAL A 160 -3.98 6.76 -18.56
C VAL A 160 -2.86 5.91 -17.98
N ASN A 161 -2.02 5.37 -18.87
CA ASN A 161 -0.78 4.72 -18.47
C ASN A 161 0.32 5.79 -18.31
N ILE A 162 0.78 6.02 -17.09
CA ILE A 162 1.87 6.96 -16.80
C ILE A 162 3.17 6.34 -17.32
N THR A 163 3.83 7.02 -18.26
CA THR A 163 5.13 6.59 -18.81
C THR A 163 6.29 7.33 -18.15
N ASN A 164 6.06 8.54 -17.67
CA ASN A 164 6.98 9.27 -16.81
C ASN A 164 6.17 9.99 -15.72
N PRO A 165 6.39 9.71 -14.42
CA PRO A 165 5.69 10.40 -13.36
C PRO A 165 6.10 11.87 -13.22
N GLY A 166 7.23 12.27 -13.80
CA GLY A 166 7.81 13.61 -13.64
C GLY A 166 8.36 13.83 -12.22
N SER A 167 8.70 15.08 -11.90
CA SER A 167 9.32 15.46 -10.63
C SER A 167 9.00 16.90 -10.22
N GLY A 168 9.06 17.18 -8.92
CA GLY A 168 8.91 18.52 -8.33
C GLY A 168 7.46 19.00 -8.21
N TYR A 169 6.48 18.11 -8.35
CA TYR A 169 5.08 18.45 -8.15
C TYR A 169 4.78 18.66 -6.67
N THR A 170 4.44 19.89 -6.30
CA THR A 170 4.01 20.27 -4.94
C THR A 170 2.49 20.28 -4.79
N SER A 171 1.77 20.22 -5.91
CA SER A 171 0.32 20.03 -5.97
C SER A 171 -0.06 19.19 -7.18
N ALA A 172 -1.22 18.54 -7.14
CA ALA A 172 -1.69 17.66 -8.21
C ALA A 172 -1.87 18.46 -9.53
N PRO A 173 -1.18 18.11 -10.63
CA PRO A 173 -1.34 18.80 -11.91
C PRO A 173 -2.70 18.49 -12.55
N THR A 174 -3.17 19.41 -13.39
CA THR A 174 -4.38 19.24 -14.20
C THR A 174 -4.08 18.37 -15.42
N VAL A 175 -4.98 17.44 -15.74
CA VAL A 175 -4.90 16.59 -16.93
C VAL A 175 -5.78 17.17 -18.03
N ALA A 176 -5.20 17.41 -19.20
CA ALA A 176 -5.92 17.77 -20.41
C ALA A 176 -5.75 16.68 -21.48
N PHE A 177 -6.86 16.30 -22.11
CA PHE A 177 -6.86 15.39 -23.25
C PHE A 177 -7.06 16.20 -24.52
N THR A 178 -6.14 16.08 -25.47
CA THR A 178 -6.21 16.79 -26.76
C THR A 178 -6.06 15.81 -27.92
N GLY A 179 -6.78 16.04 -29.02
CA GLY A 179 -6.80 15.14 -30.18
C GLY A 179 -7.73 13.93 -30.02
N GLY A 180 -7.57 12.92 -30.87
CA GLY A 180 -8.29 11.64 -30.77
C GLY A 180 -9.77 11.66 -31.19
N THR A 181 -10.23 12.69 -31.93
CA THR A 181 -11.61 12.92 -32.42
C THR A 181 -12.73 12.99 -31.37
N GLY A 182 -12.48 12.62 -30.12
CA GLY A 182 -13.44 12.64 -29.03
C GLY A 182 -13.47 13.96 -28.26
N THR A 183 -14.46 14.10 -27.39
CA THR A 183 -14.61 15.27 -26.49
C THR A 183 -15.05 14.84 -25.09
N GLY A 184 -14.85 15.75 -24.11
CA GLY A 184 -15.40 15.60 -22.76
C GLY A 184 -14.69 14.59 -21.86
N ALA A 185 -13.42 14.25 -22.14
CA ALA A 185 -12.63 13.46 -21.20
C ALA A 185 -12.09 14.38 -20.08
N ALA A 186 -12.19 13.93 -18.84
CA ALA A 186 -11.67 14.60 -17.66
C ALA A 186 -11.02 13.56 -16.75
N ALA A 187 -9.93 13.95 -16.09
CA ALA A 187 -9.22 13.12 -15.14
C ALA A 187 -8.61 13.98 -14.04
N THR A 188 -8.44 13.37 -12.87
CA THR A 188 -7.70 13.93 -11.74
C THR A 188 -6.40 13.15 -11.55
N THR A 189 -5.37 13.83 -11.04
CA THR A 189 -4.10 13.18 -10.69
C THR A 189 -3.97 13.07 -9.18
N SER A 190 -3.22 12.07 -8.72
CA SER A 190 -2.68 12.02 -7.36
C SER A 190 -1.16 12.07 -7.42
N LEU A 191 -0.56 12.84 -6.52
CA LEU A 191 0.88 12.80 -6.31
C LEU A 191 1.27 11.51 -5.60
N GLY A 192 2.49 11.05 -5.88
CA GLY A 192 3.14 10.01 -5.10
C GLY A 192 3.66 10.59 -3.80
N ASP A 193 3.41 9.87 -2.73
CA ASP A 193 4.06 10.11 -1.45
C ASP A 193 5.27 9.15 -1.36
N PRO A 194 6.51 9.67 -1.22
CA PRO A 194 7.67 8.80 -1.05
C PRO A 194 7.61 7.97 0.25
N ALA A 195 6.74 8.33 1.20
CA ALA A 195 6.42 7.56 2.40
C ALA A 195 5.22 6.60 2.21
N ASP A 196 4.76 6.36 0.97
CA ASP A 196 3.68 5.42 0.66
C ASP A 196 4.02 4.47 -0.50
N PHE A 197 3.27 3.38 -0.59
CA PHE A 197 3.35 2.42 -1.67
C PHE A 197 2.57 2.87 -2.91
N VAL A 198 3.18 2.67 -4.08
CA VAL A 198 2.46 2.58 -5.35
C VAL A 198 2.16 1.12 -5.61
N LEU A 199 0.89 0.76 -5.42
CA LEU A 199 0.41 -0.61 -5.55
C LEU A 199 -0.07 -0.88 -6.99
N PRO A 200 0.51 -1.85 -7.70
CA PRO A 200 0.03 -2.23 -9.03
C PRO A 200 -1.41 -2.73 -9.01
N PRO A 201 -2.28 -2.26 -9.92
CA PRO A 201 -3.71 -2.60 -9.92
C PRO A 201 -3.99 -4.05 -10.37
N THR A 202 -2.97 -4.78 -10.81
CA THR A 202 -3.07 -6.15 -11.34
C THR A 202 -3.10 -7.23 -10.25
N ARG A 203 -3.01 -6.83 -8.97
CA ARG A 203 -2.96 -7.72 -7.79
C ARG A 203 -3.85 -7.16 -6.68
N THR A 204 -4.43 -8.05 -5.87
CA THR A 204 -5.14 -7.64 -4.65
C THR A 204 -4.15 -7.42 -3.52
N TRP A 205 -4.29 -6.31 -2.80
CA TRP A 205 -3.43 -5.91 -1.71
C TRP A 205 -4.20 -5.76 -0.40
N PHE A 206 -3.55 -6.12 0.70
CA PHE A 206 -3.95 -5.73 2.03
C PHE A 206 -2.88 -4.79 2.58
N VAL A 207 -3.26 -3.54 2.87
CA VAL A 207 -2.35 -2.54 3.42
C VAL A 207 -2.74 -2.15 4.82
N PHE A 208 -1.74 -1.87 5.64
CA PHE A 208 -1.91 -1.40 7.01
C PHE A 208 -0.61 -0.74 7.47
N ASP A 209 -0.73 0.14 8.45
CA ASP A 209 0.42 0.77 9.09
C ASP A 209 0.67 0.12 10.45
N GLY A 210 1.91 0.14 10.92
CA GLY A 210 2.29 -0.38 12.22
C GLY A 210 3.78 -0.65 12.35
N TYR A 211 4.26 -0.73 13.59
CA TYR A 211 5.67 -0.99 13.90
C TYR A 211 5.90 -2.45 14.28
N VAL A 212 7.13 -2.93 14.08
CA VAL A 212 7.52 -4.28 14.52
C VAL A 212 7.64 -4.24 16.05
N ALA A 213 6.71 -4.91 16.74
CA ALA A 213 6.65 -4.91 18.19
C ALA A 213 7.58 -5.94 18.82
N ASP A 214 7.79 -7.07 18.14
CA ASP A 214 8.67 -8.14 18.62
C ASP A 214 9.15 -9.01 17.45
N PHE A 215 10.39 -9.50 17.55
CA PHE A 215 11.01 -10.44 16.61
C PHE A 215 11.77 -11.54 17.38
N PRO A 216 11.08 -12.46 18.07
CA PRO A 216 11.73 -13.50 18.86
C PRO A 216 12.25 -14.62 17.96
N PHE A 217 13.33 -15.30 18.36
CA PHE A 217 13.84 -16.48 17.66
C PHE A 217 13.81 -17.71 18.55
N ASP A 218 13.34 -18.83 17.99
CA ASP A 218 13.29 -20.12 18.66
C ASP A 218 14.15 -21.16 17.95
N PHE A 219 14.84 -21.99 18.75
CA PHE A 219 15.73 -23.04 18.29
C PHE A 219 15.23 -24.39 18.80
N GLN A 220 14.73 -25.22 17.88
CA GLN A 220 14.22 -26.54 18.20
C GLN A 220 15.06 -27.64 17.54
N ASN A 221 15.16 -28.80 18.20
CA ASN A 221 15.88 -29.94 17.64
C ASN A 221 15.21 -30.43 16.35
N ASN A 222 16.01 -30.72 15.31
CA ASN A 222 15.54 -31.13 13.98
C ASN A 222 14.56 -30.13 13.32
N SER A 223 14.76 -28.83 13.56
CA SER A 223 14.00 -27.75 12.94
C SER A 223 14.93 -26.64 12.45
N THR A 224 14.42 -25.80 11.56
CA THR A 224 15.02 -24.50 11.24
C THR A 224 14.73 -23.50 12.37
N VAL A 225 15.48 -22.39 12.39
CA VAL A 225 15.24 -21.28 13.33
C VAL A 225 13.96 -20.58 12.91
N LYS A 226 12.97 -20.55 13.80
CA LYS A 226 11.67 -19.95 13.53
C LYS A 226 11.53 -18.65 14.29
N THR A 227 10.91 -17.67 13.66
CA THR A 227 10.51 -16.42 14.29
C THR A 227 9.05 -16.14 14.02
N SER A 228 8.29 -15.88 15.09
CA SER A 228 6.94 -15.33 15.01
C SER A 228 6.99 -13.83 15.26
N ALA A 229 7.17 -13.06 14.20
CA ALA A 229 7.21 -11.61 14.28
C ALA A 229 5.82 -11.04 14.58
N ALA A 230 5.76 -10.07 15.47
CA ALA A 230 4.55 -9.33 15.81
C ALA A 230 4.65 -7.89 15.31
N ILE A 231 3.62 -7.42 14.62
CA ILE A 231 3.46 -6.03 14.19
C ILE A 231 2.30 -5.44 14.96
N GLN A 232 2.57 -4.41 15.75
CA GLN A 232 1.51 -3.64 16.36
C GLN A 232 0.97 -2.66 15.35
N ARG A 233 -0.31 -2.84 14.98
CA ARG A 233 -0.93 -2.04 13.94
C ARG A 233 -1.32 -0.66 14.46
N SER A 234 -1.16 0.34 13.61
CA SER A 234 -1.60 1.70 13.82
C SER A 234 -2.72 1.98 12.82
N GLY A 235 -3.95 2.16 13.33
CA GLY A 235 -5.11 2.47 12.50
C GLY A 235 -5.75 1.28 11.75
N PRO A 236 -6.64 1.57 10.78
CA PRO A 236 -7.36 0.55 10.04
C PRO A 236 -6.46 -0.15 9.01
N GLY A 237 -6.88 -1.34 8.60
CA GLY A 237 -6.28 -2.05 7.47
C GLY A 237 -7.25 -1.93 6.30
N ALA A 238 -6.73 -1.74 5.11
CA ALA A 238 -7.52 -1.54 3.91
C ALA A 238 -7.28 -2.67 2.90
N TRP A 239 -8.36 -3.13 2.28
CA TRP A 239 -8.30 -4.08 1.18
C TRP A 239 -8.37 -3.30 -0.13
N VAL A 240 -7.31 -3.38 -0.91
CA VAL A 240 -7.26 -2.80 -2.26
C VAL A 240 -7.50 -3.93 -3.24
N ARG A 241 -8.67 -3.92 -3.88
CA ARG A 241 -9.03 -4.94 -4.86
C ARG A 241 -8.22 -4.73 -6.13
N LYS A 242 -7.83 -5.85 -6.77
CA LYS A 242 -7.37 -5.85 -8.15
C LYS A 242 -8.38 -5.15 -9.07
N ALA A 243 -7.90 -4.25 -9.94
CA ALA A 243 -8.69 -3.66 -11.00
C ALA A 243 -8.96 -4.73 -12.07
N VAL A 244 -10.21 -4.83 -12.52
CA VAL A 244 -10.68 -5.79 -13.53
C VAL A 244 -10.44 -5.24 -14.93
#